data_AF-A0A973FB57-F1
#
_entry.id   AF-A0A973FB57-F1
#
_cell.length_a   1.000
_cell.length_b   1.000
_cell.length_c   1.000
_cell.angle_alpha   90.00
_cell.angle_beta   90.00
_cell.angle_gamma   90.00
#
_symmetry.space_group_name_H-M   'P 1'
#
loop_
_entity.id
_entity.type
_entity.pdbx_description
1 polymer ?
#
loop_
_entity_poly.entity_id
_entity_poly.type
_entity_poly.pdbx_seq_one_letter_code
_entity_poly.pdbx_strand_id
1 'polypeptide(L)'
;MLRLEELRSEIKGDFFLREDLKKHDVKKVDALADIIIKPAGKKELQKLLLLLEKSGYPHLVINSKGRVVFPDRRFHGAVIVTDLKL
;
A
#
# COMPACT_ATOMS: atom_id res chain seq x y z
N MET A 1 3.84 -17.91 -0.68
CA MET A 1 2.99 -17.12 -1.59
C MET A 1 1.97 -16.42 -0.73
N LEU A 2 2.11 -15.11 -0.49
CA LEU A 2 1.22 -14.40 0.41
C LEU A 2 -0.09 -14.12 -0.34
N ARG A 3 -1.22 -14.65 0.14
CA ARG A 3 -2.51 -14.45 -0.52
C ARG A 3 -3.15 -13.16 0.02
N LEU A 4 -3.70 -12.36 -0.89
CA LEU A 4 -4.41 -11.12 -0.58
C LEU A 4 -5.53 -11.30 0.45
N GLU A 5 -6.15 -12.48 0.44
CA GLU A 5 -7.21 -12.87 1.38
C GLU A 5 -6.66 -13.03 2.81
N GLU A 6 -5.45 -13.55 2.98
CA GLU A 6 -4.80 -13.68 4.29
C GLU A 6 -4.46 -12.29 4.86
N LEU A 7 -3.96 -11.38 4.02
CA LEU A 7 -3.71 -9.98 4.43
C LEU A 7 -4.99 -9.28 4.90
N ARG A 8 -6.09 -9.45 4.17
CA ARG A 8 -7.38 -8.85 4.53
C ARG A 8 -7.95 -9.42 5.84
N SER A 9 -7.74 -10.70 6.12
CA SER A 9 -8.18 -11.33 7.37
C SER A 9 -7.28 -10.97 8.55
N GLU A 10 -5.98 -10.75 8.32
CA GLU A 10 -5.01 -10.52 9.38
C GLU A 10 -4.79 -9.05 9.75
N ILE A 11 -5.10 -8.13 8.83
CA ILE A 11 -4.80 -6.71 8.98
C ILE A 11 -6.06 -5.88 8.83
N LYS A 12 -6.30 -5.03 9.84
CA LYS A 12 -7.40 -4.08 9.81
C LYS A 12 -7.01 -2.86 8.99
N GLY A 13 -7.76 -2.61 7.92
CA GLY A 13 -7.53 -1.48 7.03
C GLY A 13 -8.36 -1.58 5.75
N ASP A 14 -8.24 -0.57 4.91
CA ASP A 14 -8.86 -0.57 3.60
C ASP A 14 -7.92 -1.15 2.55
N PHE A 15 -8.44 -2.05 1.72
CA PHE A 15 -7.68 -2.74 0.68
C PHE A 15 -8.33 -2.54 -0.67
N PHE A 16 -7.64 -1.86 -1.56
CA PHE A 16 -8.10 -1.59 -2.91
C PHE A 16 -7.26 -2.36 -3.91
N LEU A 17 -7.90 -2.90 -4.95
CA LEU A 17 -7.26 -3.76 -5.94
C LEU A 17 -7.30 -3.10 -7.31
N ARG A 18 -6.15 -3.05 -7.97
CA ARG A 18 -6.00 -2.49 -9.33
C ARG A 18 -6.65 -1.11 -9.46
N GLU A 19 -6.35 -0.23 -8.51
CA GLU A 19 -6.95 1.10 -8.40
C GLU A 19 -5.90 2.22 -8.56
N ASP A 20 -6.36 3.38 -8.99
CA ASP A 20 -5.54 4.57 -9.19
C ASP A 20 -5.21 5.25 -7.86
N LEU A 21 -3.93 5.51 -7.63
CA LEU A 21 -3.46 6.21 -6.42
C LEU A 21 -4.06 7.61 -6.26
N LYS A 22 -4.44 8.27 -7.36
CA LYS A 22 -5.14 9.57 -7.34
C LYS A 22 -6.45 9.53 -6.54
N LYS A 23 -7.16 8.40 -6.55
CA LYS A 23 -8.44 8.24 -5.83
C LYS A 23 -8.27 8.12 -4.31
N HIS A 24 -7.04 7.94 -3.84
CA HIS A 24 -6.73 7.65 -2.44
C HIS A 24 -5.92 8.76 -1.75
N ASP A 25 -6.21 10.02 -2.08
CA ASP A 25 -5.58 11.23 -1.53
C ASP A 25 -4.13 11.47 -1.93
N VAL A 26 -3.60 10.68 -2.87
CA VAL A 26 -2.25 10.87 -3.40
C VAL A 26 -2.30 11.80 -4.61
N LYS A 27 -2.57 13.09 -4.35
CA LYS A 27 -2.93 14.11 -5.35
C LYS A 27 -1.94 14.27 -6.52
N LYS A 28 -0.69 13.85 -6.34
CA LYS A 28 0.40 14.07 -7.33
C LYS A 28 0.89 12.79 -8.01
N VAL A 29 0.27 11.65 -7.72
CA VAL A 29 0.73 10.36 -8.23
C VAL A 29 -0.30 9.81 -9.19
N ASP A 30 0.02 9.85 -10.49
CA ASP A 30 -0.79 9.29 -11.56
C ASP A 30 -0.34 7.88 -11.91
N ALA A 31 -0.64 6.93 -11.01
CA ALA A 31 -0.27 5.55 -11.23
C ALA A 31 -1.30 4.56 -10.71
N LEU A 32 -1.45 3.47 -11.45
CA LEU A 32 -2.24 2.30 -11.08
C LEU A 32 -1.42 1.39 -10.18
N ALA A 33 -1.96 1.03 -9.02
CA ALA A 33 -1.33 0.06 -8.13
C ALA A 33 -2.09 -1.27 -8.17
N ASP A 34 -1.37 -2.38 -8.23
CA ASP A 34 -2.01 -3.70 -8.17
C ASP A 34 -2.75 -3.90 -6.84
N ILE A 35 -2.18 -3.40 -5.73
CA ILE A 35 -2.83 -3.35 -4.41
C ILE A 35 -2.52 -2.03 -3.73
N ILE A 36 -3.54 -1.40 -3.14
CA ILE A 36 -3.40 -0.26 -2.24
C ILE A 36 -3.90 -0.67 -0.86
N ILE A 37 -3.12 -0.38 0.17
CA ILE A 37 -3.42 -0.75 1.55
C ILE A 37 -3.38 0.50 2.41
N LYS A 38 -4.48 0.81 3.09
CA LYS A 38 -4.56 1.86 4.11
C LYS A 38 -4.71 1.21 5.49
N PRO A 39 -3.62 1.04 6.26
CA PRO A 39 -3.71 0.42 7.58
C PRO A 39 -4.49 1.32 8.55
N ALA A 40 -5.34 0.72 9.38
CA ALA A 40 -6.17 1.47 10.33
C ALA A 40 -5.37 2.15 11.46
N GLY A 41 -4.12 1.74 11.68
CA GLY A 41 -3.28 2.31 12.74
C GLY A 41 -1.84 1.79 12.72
N LYS A 42 -1.03 2.28 13.68
CA LYS A 42 0.42 2.01 13.75
C LYS A 42 0.74 0.53 13.96
N LYS A 43 -0.04 -0.17 14.79
CA LYS A 43 0.13 -1.62 15.03
C LYS A 43 -0.08 -2.43 13.74
N GLU A 44 -1.13 -2.09 13.00
CA GLU A 44 -1.47 -2.73 11.73
C GLU A 44 -0.40 -2.44 10.67
N LEU A 45 0.11 -1.21 10.60
CA LEU A 45 1.22 -0.85 9.71
C LEU A 45 2.48 -1.68 9.99
N GLN A 46 2.89 -1.80 11.25
CA GLN A 46 4.06 -2.60 11.60
C GLN A 46 3.87 -4.08 11.27
N LYS A 47 2.69 -4.64 11.55
CA LYS A 47 2.34 -6.02 11.19
C LYS A 47 2.38 -6.22 9.67
N LEU A 48 1.83 -5.26 8.91
CA LEU A 48 1.79 -5.28 7.45
C LEU A 48 3.19 -5.30 6.86
N LEU A 49 4.05 -4.38 7.30
CA LEU A 49 5.43 -4.31 6.83
C LEU A 49 6.19 -5.62 7.11
N LEU A 50 6.04 -6.17 8.31
CA LEU A 50 6.68 -7.44 8.67
C LEU A 50 6.20 -8.61 7.80
N LEU A 51 4.90 -8.68 7.49
CA LEU A 51 4.35 -9.73 6.62
C LEU A 51 4.84 -9.59 5.17
N LEU A 52 4.87 -8.36 4.65
CA LEU A 52 5.33 -8.08 3.29
C LEU A 52 6.84 -8.33 3.15
N GLU A 53 7.63 -7.96 4.14
CA GLU A 53 9.06 -8.24 4.20
C GLU A 53 9.33 -9.75 4.26
N LYS A 54 8.65 -10.49 5.17
CA LYS A 54 8.79 -11.94 5.29
C LYS A 54 8.40 -12.71 4.02
N SER A 55 7.45 -12.17 3.26
CA SER A 55 7.02 -12.79 2.00
C SER A 55 7.83 -12.37 0.78
N GLY A 56 8.74 -11.41 0.93
CA GLY A 56 9.47 -10.81 -0.19
C GLY A 56 8.54 -10.11 -1.18
N TYR A 57 7.35 -9.68 -0.75
CA TYR A 57 6.39 -9.04 -1.64
C TYR A 57 6.81 -7.60 -1.92
N PRO A 58 6.98 -7.19 -3.19
CA PRO A 58 7.33 -5.82 -3.53
C PRO A 58 6.31 -4.85 -2.96
N HIS A 59 6.78 -3.93 -2.12
CA HIS A 59 5.92 -2.95 -1.47
C HIS A 59 6.57 -1.58 -1.39
N LEU A 60 5.74 -0.55 -1.38
CA LEU A 60 6.15 0.83 -1.26
C LEU A 60 5.28 1.54 -0.22
N VAL A 61 5.89 2.31 0.67
CA VAL A 61 5.16 3.17 1.60
C VAL A 61 5.16 4.59 1.06
N ILE A 62 3.96 5.17 0.95
CA ILE A 62 3.78 6.56 0.55
C ILE A 62 2.85 7.27 1.53
N ASN A 63 3.12 8.55 1.76
CA ASN A 63 2.21 9.44 2.47
C ASN A 63 1.35 10.22 1.48
N SER A 64 0.24 10.79 1.94
CA SER A 64 -0.68 11.56 1.10
C SER A 64 0.00 12.79 0.46
N LYS A 65 1.02 13.33 1.12
CA LYS A 65 1.82 14.49 0.67
C LYS A 65 3.05 14.12 -0.16
N GLY A 66 3.32 12.84 -0.33
CA GLY A 66 4.52 12.32 -0.99
C GLY A 66 4.55 12.68 -2.46
N ARG A 67 5.73 12.96 -2.98
CA ARG A 67 5.96 13.11 -4.43
C ARG A 67 6.71 11.88 -4.89
N VAL A 68 5.97 10.92 -5.43
CA VAL A 68 6.53 9.73 -6.05
C VAL A 68 6.17 9.76 -7.53
N VAL A 69 7.13 9.43 -8.39
CA VAL A 69 6.90 9.32 -9.83
C VAL A 69 7.10 7.86 -10.21
N PHE A 70 6.06 7.26 -10.77
CA PHE A 70 6.15 5.94 -11.40
C PHE A 70 6.32 6.17 -12.91
N PRO A 71 7.49 5.89 -13.49
CA PRO A 71 7.76 6.15 -14.91
C PRO A 71 6.72 5.50 -15.83
N ASP A 72 6.33 4.27 -15.51
CA ASP A 72 5.38 3.46 -16.29
C ASP A 72 3.92 3.67 -15.89
N ARG A 73 3.63 4.65 -15.02
CA ARG A 73 2.29 4.92 -14.44
C ARG A 73 1.63 3.69 -13.81
N ARG A 74 2.44 2.72 -13.39
CA ARG A 74 1.98 1.50 -12.73
C ARG A 74 2.99 1.05 -11.69
N PHE A 75 2.49 0.49 -10.60
CA PHE A 75 3.28 -0.21 -9.61
C PHE A 75 2.80 -1.65 -9.46
N HIS A 76 3.72 -2.57 -9.71
CA HIS A 76 3.53 -4.00 -9.56
C HIS A 76 3.91 -4.42 -8.13
N GLY A 77 2.93 -4.40 -7.23
CA GLY A 77 3.14 -4.67 -5.81
C GLY A 77 2.09 -4.01 -4.92
N ALA A 78 2.41 -3.89 -3.63
CA ALA A 78 1.54 -3.28 -2.62
C ALA A 78 1.99 -1.85 -2.34
N VAL A 79 1.08 -0.90 -2.52
CA VAL A 79 1.29 0.49 -2.12
C VAL A 79 0.59 0.73 -0.80
N ILE A 80 1.36 1.03 0.23
CA ILE A 80 0.85 1.35 1.56
C ILE A 80 0.70 2.87 1.64
N VAL A 81 -0.52 3.35 1.76
CA VAL A 81 -0.82 4.78 1.88
C VAL A 81 -1.05 5.10 3.36
N THR A 82 -0.13 5.84 3.97
CA THR A 82 -0.26 6.21 5.39
C THR A 82 0.50 7.49 5.72
N ASP A 83 -0.09 8.32 6.56
CA ASP A 83 0.57 9.48 7.20
C ASP A 83 1.06 9.15 8.62
N LEU A 84 0.95 7.88 9.03
CA LEU A 84 1.42 7.43 10.32
C LEU A 84 2.95 7.47 10.37
N LYS A 85 3.49 8.03 11.44
CA LYS A 85 4.93 8.00 11.70
C LYS A 85 5.31 6.62 12.25
N LEU A 86 6.25 5.97 11.56
CA LEU A 86 6.89 4.72 12.00
C LEU A 86 7.50 4.86 13.40
#